data_AF-A0A352W0S2-F1
#
_entry.id   AF-A0A352W0S2-F1
#
_cell.length_a   1.000
_cell.length_b   1.000
_cell.length_c   1.000
_cell.angle_alpha   90.00
_cell.angle_beta   90.00
_cell.angle_gamma   90.00
#
_symmetry.space_group_name_H-M   'P 1'
#
loop_
_entity.id
_entity.type
_entity.pdbx_description
1 polymer ?
#
loop_
_entity_poly.entity_id
_entity_poly.type
_entity_poly.pdbx_seq_one_letter_code
_entity_poly.pdbx_strand_id
1 'polypeptide(L)'
;MYLKTTRYRKGTTMEENNIIAQTEKKIETIILNIKDLINKHALVSGFTALIIIAGIIVIIVWLSRQEKREQEASIHVNKIISALAQAKNSQNALTREQTVAGISSELAAAVSNYSGLKNSLRAQFALAGVKYESAAFKEAGDLYLALFNKNKKYYLAPLSLLYAACCLEEAGEYSSAIAKLLLFRKYYERHYIYPEALFALARNYKLDNKFTDARREYSQIEKKFPNSSWSQKAREELDLMALGGK
;
A
#
# COMPACT_ATOMS: atom_id res chain seq x y z
N MET A 1 8.95 31.55 45.86
CA MET A 1 10.21 31.36 46.60
C MET A 1 11.37 31.62 45.63
N TYR A 2 11.70 32.89 45.38
CA TYR A 2 12.84 33.25 44.52
C TYR A 2 14.10 33.29 45.40
N LEU A 3 15.10 32.50 45.03
CA LEU A 3 16.40 32.46 45.71
C LEU A 3 17.13 33.79 45.49
N LYS A 4 17.19 34.63 46.53
CA LYS A 4 18.16 35.74 46.63
C LYS A 4 19.53 35.12 46.86
N THR A 5 20.30 34.90 45.80
CA THR A 5 21.75 34.66 45.90
C THR A 5 22.49 35.92 45.47
N THR A 6 22.53 36.92 46.35
CA THR A 6 23.48 38.03 46.22
C THR A 6 24.83 37.58 46.76
N ARG A 7 25.67 36.99 45.91
CA ARG A 7 27.12 36.95 46.15
C ARG A 7 27.69 38.31 45.73
N TYR A 8 27.99 39.16 46.69
CA TYR A 8 28.81 40.36 46.47
C TYR A 8 30.23 39.92 46.07
N ARG A 9 30.58 40.08 44.79
CA ARG A 9 31.94 39.87 44.29
C ARG A 9 32.73 41.17 44.53
N LYS A 10 33.73 41.15 45.41
CA LYS A 10 34.65 42.28 45.64
C LYS A 10 35.38 42.60 44.32
N GLY A 11 35.17 43.82 43.79
CA GLY A 11 36.03 44.38 42.72
C GLY A 11 35.34 45.02 41.50
N THR A 12 34.05 45.37 41.53
CA THR A 12 33.37 46.03 40.39
C THR A 12 33.29 47.56 40.57
N THR A 13 33.52 48.31 39.50
CA THR A 13 33.51 49.79 39.50
C THR A 13 32.09 50.34 39.69
N MET A 14 31.93 51.59 40.17
CA MET A 14 30.62 52.24 40.36
C MET A 14 29.76 52.20 39.09
N GLU A 15 30.41 52.26 37.91
CA GLU A 15 29.78 52.20 36.60
C GLU A 15 29.24 50.78 36.28
N GLU A 16 30.01 49.74 36.58
CA GLU A 16 29.57 48.34 36.43
C GLU A 16 28.40 48.00 37.35
N ASN A 17 28.38 48.51 38.59
CA ASN A 17 27.28 48.27 39.52
C ASN A 17 25.98 48.95 39.05
N ASN A 18 26.07 50.12 38.41
CA ASN A 18 24.91 50.81 37.85
C ASN A 18 24.36 50.09 36.61
N ILE A 19 25.24 49.57 35.75
CA ILE A 19 24.86 48.74 34.59
C ILE A 19 24.15 47.46 35.06
N ILE A 20 24.70 46.77 36.08
CA ILE A 20 24.09 45.56 36.66
C ILE A 20 22.70 45.88 37.21
N ALA A 21 22.54 46.93 38.02
CA ALA A 21 21.25 47.33 38.56
C ALA A 21 20.22 47.69 37.45
N GLN A 22 20.67 48.35 36.38
CA GLN A 22 19.82 48.69 35.25
C GLN A 22 19.40 47.44 34.45
N THR A 23 20.28 46.45 34.32
CA THR A 23 19.95 45.16 33.70
C THR A 23 18.99 44.33 34.55
N GLU A 24 19.18 44.28 35.88
CA GLU A 24 18.26 43.60 36.79
C GLU A 24 16.86 44.20 36.73
N LYS A 25 16.74 45.53 36.73
CA LYS A 25 15.45 46.22 36.61
C LYS A 25 14.75 45.96 35.27
N LYS A 26 15.52 45.88 34.17
CA LYS A 26 14.99 45.50 32.85
C LYS A 26 14.50 44.05 32.86
N ILE A 27 15.24 43.13 33.47
CA ILE A 27 14.85 41.72 33.60
C ILE A 27 13.58 41.58 34.43
N GLU A 28 13.47 42.27 35.56
CA GLU A 28 12.24 42.27 36.39
C GLU A 28 11.03 42.79 35.62
N THR A 29 11.20 43.89 34.87
CA THR A 29 10.12 44.46 34.06
C THR A 29 9.67 43.51 32.95
N ILE A 30 10.60 42.81 32.31
CA ILE A 30 10.29 41.79 31.29
C ILE A 30 9.54 40.61 31.92
N ILE A 31 9.98 40.13 33.09
CA ILE A 31 9.33 39.02 33.81
C ILE A 31 7.91 39.40 34.22
N LEU A 32 7.68 40.62 34.70
CA LEU A 32 6.35 41.12 35.07
C LEU A 32 5.44 41.25 33.85
N ASN A 33 5.94 41.82 32.75
CA ASN A 33 5.18 41.92 31.50
C ASN A 33 4.82 40.54 30.93
N ILE A 34 5.70 39.54 31.02
CA ILE A 34 5.41 38.16 30.62
C ILE A 34 4.36 37.53 31.52
N LYS A 35 4.45 37.72 32.85
CA LYS A 35 3.43 37.23 33.80
C LYS A 35 2.07 37.85 33.55
N ASP A 36 2.02 39.15 33.29
CA ASP A 36 0.79 39.85 32.97
C ASP A 36 0.24 39.42 31.62
N LEU A 37 1.07 39.17 30.61
CA LEU A 37 0.63 38.67 29.30
C LEU A 37 0.07 37.24 29.41
N ILE A 38 0.76 36.37 30.15
CA ILE A 38 0.30 35.00 30.42
C ILE A 38 -1.01 35.06 31.20
N ASN A 39 -1.13 35.85 32.27
CA ASN A 39 -2.39 35.95 33.03
C ASN A 39 -3.52 36.60 32.23
N LYS A 40 -3.23 37.62 31.41
CA LYS A 40 -4.20 38.33 30.57
C LYS A 40 -4.78 37.42 29.49
N HIS A 41 -4.02 36.43 29.03
CA HIS A 41 -4.48 35.42 28.06
C HIS A 41 -4.50 33.99 28.63
N ALA A 42 -4.36 33.79 29.94
CA ALA A 42 -4.16 32.47 30.58
C ALA A 42 -5.35 31.55 30.35
N LEU A 43 -6.54 32.14 30.37
CA LEU A 43 -7.78 31.45 30.01
C LEU A 43 -7.73 31.01 28.55
N VAL A 44 -7.41 31.91 27.62
CA VAL A 44 -7.39 31.62 26.17
C VAL A 44 -6.29 30.61 25.82
N SER A 45 -5.08 30.73 26.39
CA SER A 45 -3.96 29.81 26.18
C SER A 45 -4.17 28.46 26.87
N GLY A 46 -4.86 28.44 28.01
CA GLY A 46 -5.30 27.21 28.66
C GLY A 46 -6.38 26.47 27.85
N PHE A 47 -7.37 27.19 27.33
CA PHE A 47 -8.40 26.62 26.47
C PHE A 47 -7.82 26.08 25.16
N THR A 48 -6.90 26.79 24.51
CA THR A 48 -6.24 26.28 23.29
C THR A 48 -5.43 25.03 23.57
N ALA A 49 -4.69 24.97 24.69
CA ALA A 49 -3.96 23.78 25.08
C ALA A 49 -4.90 22.58 25.34
N LEU A 50 -6.03 22.79 26.01
CA LEU A 50 -7.02 21.74 26.26
C LEU A 50 -7.66 21.22 24.96
N ILE A 51 -7.98 22.10 24.01
CA ILE A 51 -8.52 21.71 22.69
C ILE A 51 -7.49 20.86 21.92
N ILE A 52 -6.21 21.25 21.96
CA ILE A 52 -5.14 20.48 21.31
C ILE A 52 -5.02 19.09 21.96
N ILE A 53 -5.00 19.01 23.29
CA ILE A 53 -4.92 17.73 24.01
C ILE A 53 -6.12 16.84 23.68
N ALA A 54 -7.35 17.39 23.69
CA ALA A 54 -8.55 16.65 23.32
C ALA A 54 -8.47 16.13 21.87
N GLY A 55 -7.98 16.95 20.93
CA GLY A 55 -7.75 16.55 19.55
C GLY A 55 -6.73 15.40 19.42
N ILE A 56 -5.63 15.45 20.17
CA ILE A 56 -4.63 14.38 20.21
C ILE A 56 -5.23 13.09 20.78
N ILE A 57 -6.01 13.16 21.86
CA ILE A 57 -6.68 11.99 22.45
C ILE A 57 -7.63 11.35 21.43
N VAL A 58 -8.42 12.15 20.70
CA VAL A 58 -9.31 11.66 19.65
C VAL A 58 -8.52 10.95 18.54
N ILE A 59 -7.39 11.51 18.10
CA ILE A 59 -6.50 10.88 17.11
C ILE A 59 -5.95 9.55 17.63
N ILE A 60 -5.47 9.49 18.88
CA ILE A 60 -4.94 8.26 19.48
C ILE A 60 -6.02 7.18 19.60
N VAL A 61 -7.22 7.55 20.05
CA VAL A 61 -8.36 6.60 20.13
C VAL A 61 -8.77 6.11 18.74
N TRP A 62 -8.75 6.98 17.73
CA TRP A 62 -9.03 6.60 16.36
C TRP A 62 -7.97 5.63 15.80
N LEU A 63 -6.68 5.94 16.00
CA LEU A 63 -5.57 5.08 15.57
C LEU A 63 -5.61 3.72 16.26
N SER A 64 -5.81 3.68 17.58
CA SER A 64 -5.89 2.41 18.34
C SER A 64 -7.11 1.57 17.94
N ARG A 65 -8.25 2.21 17.67
CA ARG A 65 -9.43 1.52 17.13
C ARG A 65 -9.18 0.97 15.73
N GLN A 66 -8.49 1.72 14.87
CA GLN A 66 -8.12 1.27 13.53
C GLN A 66 -7.19 0.05 13.61
N GLU A 67 -6.20 0.08 14.49
CA GLU A 67 -5.27 -1.04 14.69
C GLU A 67 -5.99 -2.30 15.17
N LYS A 68 -6.88 -2.17 16.17
CA LYS A 68 -7.68 -3.30 16.66
C LYS A 68 -8.55 -3.91 15.55
N ARG A 69 -9.23 -3.06 14.75
CA ARG A 69 -10.02 -3.52 13.61
C ARG A 69 -9.15 -4.21 12.56
N GLU A 70 -7.93 -3.74 12.32
CA GLU A 70 -6.99 -4.36 11.38
C GLU A 70 -6.50 -5.73 11.89
N GLN A 71 -6.29 -5.90 13.19
CA GLN A 71 -5.96 -7.20 13.81
C GLN A 71 -7.13 -8.18 13.69
N GLU A 72 -8.36 -7.75 14.01
CA GLU A 72 -9.57 -8.54 13.84
C GLU A 72 -9.76 -8.98 12.37
N ALA A 73 -9.57 -8.05 11.42
CA ALA A 73 -9.61 -8.34 10.00
C ALA A 73 -8.52 -9.34 9.59
N SER A 74 -7.30 -9.19 10.11
CA SER A 74 -6.18 -10.10 9.84
C SER A 74 -6.50 -11.52 10.29
N ILE A 75 -6.97 -11.70 11.52
CA ILE A 75 -7.31 -13.02 12.09
C ILE A 75 -8.44 -13.66 11.27
N HIS A 76 -9.51 -12.90 11.01
CA HIS A 76 -10.66 -13.41 10.28
C HIS A 76 -10.29 -13.79 8.83
N VAL A 77 -9.61 -12.90 8.10
CA VAL A 77 -9.18 -13.16 6.71
C VAL A 77 -8.18 -14.32 6.64
N ASN A 78 -7.25 -14.44 7.59
CA ASN A 78 -6.32 -15.58 7.63
C ASN A 78 -7.07 -16.90 7.83
N LYS A 79 -8.08 -16.93 8.72
CA LYS A 79 -8.93 -18.10 8.92
C LYS A 79 -9.63 -18.50 7.61
N ILE A 80 -10.28 -17.55 6.93
CA ILE A 80 -10.96 -17.81 5.66
C ILE A 80 -9.99 -18.33 4.59
N ILE A 81 -8.82 -17.71 4.42
CA ILE A 81 -7.81 -18.12 3.44
C ILE A 81 -7.26 -19.52 3.76
N SER A 82 -7.03 -19.84 5.04
CA SER A 82 -6.59 -21.17 5.44
C SER A 82 -7.66 -22.24 5.16
N ALA A 83 -8.94 -21.92 5.40
CA ALA A 83 -10.05 -22.80 5.07
C ALA A 83 -10.17 -23.01 3.56
N LEU A 84 -9.95 -21.96 2.76
CA LEU A 84 -9.92 -22.06 1.30
C LEU A 84 -8.84 -23.03 0.82
N ALA A 85 -7.62 -22.91 1.37
CA ALA A 85 -6.51 -23.79 1.02
C ALA A 85 -6.83 -25.26 1.38
N GLN A 86 -7.42 -25.50 2.55
CA GLN A 86 -7.84 -26.85 2.95
C GLN A 86 -8.96 -27.39 2.06
N ALA A 87 -9.96 -26.58 1.75
CA ALA A 87 -11.07 -26.96 0.88
C ALA A 87 -10.59 -27.38 -0.51
N LYS A 88 -9.66 -26.62 -1.10
CA LYS A 88 -9.06 -26.93 -2.41
C LYS A 88 -8.32 -28.28 -2.44
N ASN A 89 -7.79 -28.73 -1.31
CA ASN A 89 -7.10 -30.01 -1.18
C ASN A 89 -8.03 -31.20 -0.86
N SER A 90 -9.34 -30.97 -0.68
CA SER A 90 -10.30 -32.04 -0.39
C SER A 90 -10.45 -33.00 -1.57
N GLN A 91 -10.41 -34.32 -1.33
CA GLN A 91 -10.50 -35.34 -2.38
C GLN A 91 -11.91 -35.43 -3.02
N ASN A 92 -12.96 -35.01 -2.31
CA ASN A 92 -14.33 -35.05 -2.83
C ASN A 92 -14.65 -33.75 -3.61
N ALA A 93 -14.87 -33.88 -4.92
CA ALA A 93 -15.13 -32.75 -5.83
C ALA A 93 -16.42 -31.99 -5.51
N LEU A 94 -17.53 -32.68 -5.23
CA LEU A 94 -18.82 -32.03 -4.94
C LEU A 94 -18.77 -31.25 -3.62
N THR A 95 -18.19 -31.86 -2.59
CA THR A 95 -17.99 -31.20 -1.29
C THR A 95 -17.02 -30.03 -1.42
N ARG A 96 -15.97 -30.16 -2.24
CA ARG A 96 -15.03 -29.07 -2.53
C ARG A 96 -15.74 -27.88 -3.14
N GLU A 97 -16.53 -28.08 -4.19
CA GLU A 97 -17.24 -26.99 -4.88
C GLU A 97 -18.19 -26.25 -3.95
N GLN A 98 -19.03 -26.96 -3.21
CA GLN A 98 -19.96 -26.36 -2.23
C GLN A 98 -19.22 -25.59 -1.13
N THR A 99 -18.13 -26.15 -0.62
CA THR A 99 -17.31 -25.50 0.43
C THR A 99 -16.64 -24.24 -0.11
N VAL A 100 -16.08 -24.29 -1.33
CA VAL A 100 -15.46 -23.12 -1.98
C VAL A 100 -16.50 -22.03 -2.25
N ALA A 101 -17.72 -22.39 -2.65
CA ALA A 101 -18.80 -21.42 -2.83
C ALA A 101 -19.17 -20.71 -1.52
N GLY A 102 -19.29 -21.45 -0.41
CA GLY A 102 -19.52 -20.87 0.92
C GLY A 102 -18.40 -19.92 1.35
N ILE A 103 -17.15 -20.34 1.18
CA ILE A 103 -15.96 -19.53 1.49
C ILE A 103 -15.89 -18.28 0.59
N SER A 104 -16.30 -18.37 -0.68
CA SER A 104 -16.37 -17.23 -1.59
C SER A 104 -17.33 -16.14 -1.06
N SER A 105 -18.46 -16.55 -0.50
CA SER A 105 -19.40 -15.63 0.16
C SER A 105 -18.78 -14.97 1.40
N GLU A 106 -18.05 -15.73 2.23
CA GLU A 106 -17.34 -15.18 3.39
C GLU A 106 -16.24 -14.20 2.99
N LEU A 107 -15.50 -14.47 1.91
CA LEU A 107 -14.51 -13.56 1.35
C LEU A 107 -15.18 -12.26 0.87
N ALA A 108 -16.29 -12.34 0.15
CA ALA A 108 -17.03 -11.17 -0.30
C ALA A 108 -17.52 -10.32 0.89
N ALA A 109 -18.04 -10.97 1.94
CA ALA A 109 -18.42 -10.30 3.18
C ALA A 109 -17.22 -9.63 3.85
N ALA A 110 -16.05 -10.27 3.90
CA ALA A 110 -14.84 -9.72 4.48
C ALA A 110 -14.32 -8.49 3.70
N VAL A 111 -14.41 -8.51 2.36
CA VAL A 111 -14.07 -7.35 1.51
C VAL A 111 -14.95 -6.13 1.86
N SER A 112 -16.25 -6.36 2.07
CA SER A 112 -17.21 -5.31 2.43
C SER A 112 -17.00 -4.81 3.88
N ASN A 113 -17.01 -5.73 4.86
CA ASN A 113 -16.97 -5.43 6.29
C ASN A 113 -15.66 -4.76 6.74
N TYR A 114 -14.56 -5.07 6.06
CA TYR A 114 -13.24 -4.51 6.33
C TYR A 114 -12.81 -3.47 5.31
N SER A 115 -13.75 -2.89 4.55
CA SER A 115 -13.42 -1.90 3.53
C SER A 115 -12.57 -0.75 4.10
N GLY A 116 -11.40 -0.55 3.47
CA GLY A 116 -10.45 0.49 3.85
C GLY A 116 -9.28 -0.04 4.69
N LEU A 117 -9.40 -1.25 5.25
CA LEU A 117 -8.32 -1.96 5.95
C LEU A 117 -7.43 -2.71 4.96
N LYS A 118 -6.16 -2.91 5.31
CA LYS A 118 -5.19 -3.60 4.43
C LYS A 118 -5.56 -5.06 4.21
N ASN A 119 -6.07 -5.74 5.24
CA ASN A 119 -6.47 -7.15 5.14
C ASN A 119 -7.71 -7.37 4.24
N SER A 120 -8.55 -6.34 4.01
CA SER A 120 -9.61 -6.43 3.00
C SER A 120 -9.06 -6.66 1.59
N LEU A 121 -7.86 -6.14 1.29
CA LEU A 121 -7.19 -6.36 0.01
C LEU A 121 -6.74 -7.81 -0.16
N ARG A 122 -6.36 -8.49 0.93
CA ARG A 122 -6.01 -9.92 0.89
C ARG A 122 -7.24 -10.77 0.63
N ALA A 123 -8.36 -10.47 1.28
CA ALA A 123 -9.64 -11.11 1.00
C ALA A 123 -10.08 -10.88 -0.44
N GLN A 124 -9.94 -9.65 -0.95
CA GLN A 124 -10.27 -9.30 -2.33
C GLN A 124 -9.41 -10.07 -3.35
N PHE A 125 -8.10 -10.17 -3.09
CA PHE A 125 -7.19 -10.94 -3.94
C PHE A 125 -7.55 -12.44 -3.95
N ALA A 126 -7.87 -13.02 -2.79
CA ALA A 126 -8.30 -14.40 -2.69
C ALA A 126 -9.64 -14.65 -3.40
N LEU A 127 -10.61 -13.74 -3.24
CA LEU A 127 -11.90 -13.80 -3.92
C LEU A 127 -11.73 -13.76 -5.44
N ALA A 128 -10.87 -12.87 -5.94
CA ALA A 128 -10.55 -12.79 -7.36
C ALA A 128 -9.97 -14.12 -7.88
N GLY A 129 -9.10 -14.78 -7.10
CA GLY A 129 -8.56 -16.10 -7.45
C GLY A 129 -9.64 -17.19 -7.50
N VAL A 130 -10.59 -17.19 -6.56
CA VAL A 130 -11.75 -18.11 -6.61
C VAL A 130 -12.58 -17.86 -7.87
N LYS A 131 -12.83 -16.60 -8.22
CA LYS A 131 -13.57 -16.23 -9.43
C LYS A 131 -12.85 -16.65 -10.70
N TYR A 132 -11.53 -16.48 -10.74
CA TYR A 132 -10.70 -16.93 -11.85
C TYR A 132 -10.80 -18.45 -12.06
N GLU A 133 -10.71 -19.23 -10.98
CA GLU A 133 -10.83 -20.70 -11.04
C GLU A 133 -12.22 -21.17 -11.49
N SER A 134 -13.27 -20.37 -11.22
CA SER A 134 -14.62 -20.61 -11.74
C SER A 134 -14.86 -20.12 -13.17
N ALA A 135 -13.78 -19.77 -13.90
CA ALA A 135 -13.83 -19.17 -15.25
C ALA A 135 -14.61 -17.85 -15.34
N ALA A 136 -14.90 -17.19 -14.22
CA ALA A 136 -15.53 -15.88 -14.15
C ALA A 136 -14.47 -14.78 -14.36
N PHE A 137 -13.79 -14.82 -15.51
CA PHE A 137 -12.59 -14.01 -15.76
C PHE A 137 -12.84 -12.50 -15.65
N LYS A 138 -13.98 -12.02 -16.15
CA LYS A 138 -14.33 -10.60 -16.07
C LYS A 138 -14.46 -10.12 -14.61
N GLU A 139 -15.21 -10.87 -13.80
CA GLU A 139 -15.39 -10.57 -12.37
C GLU A 139 -14.07 -10.65 -11.60
N ALA A 140 -13.25 -11.66 -11.89
CA ALA A 140 -11.92 -11.81 -11.30
C ALA A 140 -11.01 -10.63 -11.66
N GLY A 141 -10.99 -10.24 -12.94
CA GLY A 141 -10.23 -9.11 -13.45
C GLY A 141 -10.62 -7.80 -12.79
N ASP A 142 -11.92 -7.55 -12.63
CA ASP A 142 -12.44 -6.36 -11.96
C ASP A 142 -12.01 -6.30 -10.49
N LEU A 143 -12.06 -7.42 -9.77
CA LEU A 143 -11.60 -7.50 -8.38
C LEU A 143 -10.10 -7.25 -8.26
N TYR A 144 -9.27 -7.84 -9.11
CA TYR A 144 -7.84 -7.59 -9.12
C TYR A 144 -7.51 -6.13 -9.47
N LEU A 145 -8.17 -5.57 -10.48
CA LEU A 145 -7.95 -4.19 -10.91
C LEU A 145 -8.37 -3.18 -9.84
N ALA A 146 -9.49 -3.43 -9.15
CA ALA A 146 -9.94 -2.62 -8.03
C ALA A 146 -8.92 -2.61 -6.88
N LEU A 147 -8.26 -3.74 -6.58
CA LEU A 147 -7.19 -3.81 -5.59
C LEU A 147 -5.99 -2.93 -5.98
N PHE A 148 -5.52 -3.07 -7.23
CA PHE A 148 -4.44 -2.24 -7.77
C PHE A 148 -4.77 -0.75 -7.69
N ASN A 149 -5.99 -0.36 -8.08
CA ASN A 149 -6.42 1.04 -8.09
C ASN A 149 -6.54 1.61 -6.67
N LYS A 150 -6.95 0.80 -5.70
CA LYS A 150 -7.11 1.23 -4.30
C LYS A 150 -5.78 1.54 -3.64
N ASN A 151 -4.74 0.75 -3.89
CA ASN A 151 -3.41 1.02 -3.34
C ASN A 151 -2.27 0.45 -4.19
N LYS A 152 -1.73 1.27 -5.11
CA LYS A 152 -0.61 0.91 -6.00
C LYS A 152 0.71 0.61 -5.28
N LYS A 153 0.85 0.97 -4.01
CA LYS A 153 2.05 0.68 -3.20
C LYS A 153 1.89 -0.59 -2.36
N TYR A 154 0.70 -1.19 -2.36
CA TYR A 154 0.46 -2.41 -1.60
C TYR A 154 1.21 -3.58 -2.22
N TYR A 155 1.71 -4.51 -1.40
CA TYR A 155 2.58 -5.58 -1.88
C TYR A 155 1.87 -6.54 -2.88
N LEU A 156 0.55 -6.65 -2.84
CA LEU A 156 -0.22 -7.42 -3.83
C LEU A 156 -0.58 -6.63 -5.08
N ALA A 157 -0.35 -5.31 -5.14
CA ALA A 157 -0.76 -4.49 -6.27
C ALA A 157 -0.07 -4.87 -7.60
N PRO A 158 1.24 -5.20 -7.64
CA PRO A 158 1.87 -5.72 -8.85
C PRO A 158 1.21 -7.03 -9.32
N LEU A 159 1.08 -8.01 -8.42
CA LEU A 159 0.46 -9.31 -8.73
C LEU A 159 -0.99 -9.14 -9.20
N SER A 160 -1.75 -8.25 -8.57
CA SER A 160 -3.13 -7.99 -8.95
C SER A 160 -3.21 -7.39 -10.36
N LEU A 161 -2.34 -6.45 -10.70
CA LEU A 161 -2.34 -5.88 -12.05
C LEU A 161 -1.95 -6.92 -13.12
N LEU A 162 -0.99 -7.81 -12.81
CA LEU A 162 -0.62 -8.91 -13.68
C LEU A 162 -1.78 -9.90 -13.85
N TYR A 163 -2.42 -10.34 -12.76
CA TYR A 163 -3.56 -11.27 -12.84
C TYR A 163 -4.81 -10.64 -13.45
N ALA A 164 -5.03 -9.34 -13.30
CA ALA A 164 -6.07 -8.65 -14.07
C ALA A 164 -5.80 -8.73 -15.58
N ALA A 165 -4.54 -8.62 -16.01
CA ALA A 165 -4.18 -8.84 -17.41
C ALA A 165 -4.38 -10.29 -17.85
N CYS A 166 -4.01 -11.28 -17.02
CA CYS A 166 -4.29 -12.69 -17.31
C CYS A 166 -5.79 -12.95 -17.46
N CYS A 167 -6.63 -12.36 -16.59
CA CYS A 167 -8.09 -12.48 -16.72
C CYS A 167 -8.60 -11.93 -18.07
N LEU A 168 -8.06 -10.80 -18.52
CA LEU A 168 -8.41 -10.22 -19.83
C LEU A 168 -7.92 -11.10 -20.98
N GLU A 169 -6.73 -11.70 -20.86
CA GLU A 169 -6.21 -12.66 -21.83
C GLU A 169 -7.11 -13.90 -21.95
N GLU A 170 -7.51 -14.51 -20.83
CA GLU A 170 -8.44 -15.65 -20.80
C GLU A 170 -9.83 -15.29 -21.34
N ALA A 171 -10.24 -14.03 -21.21
CA ALA A 171 -11.47 -13.51 -21.81
C ALA A 171 -11.33 -13.16 -23.31
N GLY A 172 -10.15 -13.34 -23.91
CA GLY A 172 -9.86 -12.98 -25.31
C GLY A 172 -9.70 -11.48 -25.57
N GLU A 173 -9.68 -10.65 -24.52
CA GLU A 173 -9.53 -9.20 -24.61
C GLU A 173 -8.05 -8.78 -24.66
N TYR A 174 -7.30 -9.27 -25.65
CA TYR A 174 -5.84 -9.11 -25.73
C TYR A 174 -5.38 -7.64 -25.74
N SER A 175 -6.07 -6.78 -26.49
CA SER A 175 -5.81 -5.34 -26.50
C SER A 175 -5.98 -4.69 -25.11
N SER A 176 -6.99 -5.13 -24.33
CA SER A 176 -7.18 -4.67 -22.95
C SER A 176 -6.08 -5.19 -22.03
N ALA A 177 -5.68 -6.47 -22.18
CA ALA A 177 -4.60 -7.08 -21.42
C ALA A 177 -3.26 -6.35 -21.65
N ILE A 178 -2.93 -6.05 -22.91
CA ILE A 178 -1.77 -5.24 -23.31
C ILE A 178 -1.76 -3.90 -22.56
N ALA A 179 -2.91 -3.20 -22.51
CA ALA A 179 -2.99 -1.92 -21.82
C ALA A 179 -2.69 -2.04 -20.31
N LYS A 180 -3.13 -3.12 -19.64
CA LYS A 180 -2.81 -3.37 -18.22
C LYS A 180 -1.33 -3.72 -18.02
N LEU A 181 -0.72 -4.46 -18.93
CA LEU A 181 0.69 -4.84 -18.87
C LEU A 181 1.63 -3.66 -19.16
N LEU A 182 1.23 -2.73 -20.04
CA LEU A 182 1.92 -1.45 -20.20
C LEU A 182 1.82 -0.58 -18.95
N LEU A 183 0.68 -0.64 -18.24
CA LEU A 183 0.54 0.00 -16.94
C LEU A 183 1.46 -0.66 -15.89
N PHE A 184 1.60 -1.99 -15.92
CA PHE A 184 2.54 -2.72 -15.08
C PHE A 184 3.96 -2.25 -15.31
N ARG A 185 4.40 -2.18 -16.58
CA ARG A 185 5.71 -1.65 -16.98
C ARG A 185 5.95 -0.26 -16.39
N LYS A 186 4.97 0.64 -16.47
CA LYS A 186 5.09 2.01 -15.95
C LYS A 186 5.31 2.06 -14.43
N TYR A 187 4.62 1.22 -13.65
CA TYR A 187 4.66 1.30 -12.19
C TYR A 187 5.64 0.35 -11.52
N TYR A 188 6.00 -0.75 -12.18
CA TYR A 188 6.67 -1.89 -11.55
C TYR A 188 7.85 -2.44 -12.36
N GLU A 189 8.51 -1.61 -13.18
CA GLU A 189 9.71 -2.00 -13.97
C GLU A 189 10.84 -2.61 -13.12
N ARG A 190 10.95 -2.23 -11.84
CA ARG A 190 11.97 -2.76 -10.92
C ARG A 190 11.48 -3.93 -10.06
N HIS A 191 10.24 -4.39 -10.25
CA HIS A 191 9.68 -5.47 -9.46
C HIS A 191 10.21 -6.83 -9.92
N TYR A 192 10.36 -7.79 -9.01
CA TYR A 192 10.99 -9.08 -9.33
C TYR A 192 10.20 -9.91 -10.38
N ILE A 193 8.88 -9.75 -10.45
CA ILE A 193 8.01 -10.37 -11.48
C ILE A 193 7.98 -9.59 -12.81
N TYR A 194 8.76 -8.52 -12.96
CA TYR A 194 8.73 -7.73 -14.19
C TYR A 194 9.06 -8.54 -15.46
N PRO A 195 10.00 -9.50 -15.47
CA PRO A 195 10.23 -10.37 -16.64
C PRO A 195 8.99 -11.19 -17.02
N GLU A 196 8.22 -11.66 -16.04
CA GLU A 196 6.95 -12.36 -16.26
C GLU A 196 5.90 -11.45 -16.90
N ALA A 197 5.75 -10.22 -16.40
CA ALA A 197 4.83 -9.25 -16.99
C ALA A 197 5.22 -8.85 -18.42
N LEU A 198 6.53 -8.74 -18.72
CA LEU A 198 7.02 -8.50 -20.07
C LEU A 198 6.73 -9.70 -21.00
N PHE A 199 6.92 -10.92 -20.50
CA PHE A 199 6.62 -12.12 -21.26
C PHE A 199 5.12 -12.19 -21.58
N ALA A 200 4.25 -11.93 -20.59
CA ALA A 200 2.81 -11.83 -20.80
C ALA A 200 2.46 -10.74 -21.82
N LEU A 201 3.16 -9.61 -21.82
CA LEU A 201 2.93 -8.53 -22.78
C LEU A 201 3.27 -8.97 -24.21
N ALA A 202 4.43 -9.59 -24.40
CA ALA A 202 4.85 -10.14 -25.68
C ALA A 202 3.85 -11.20 -26.20
N ARG A 203 3.42 -12.10 -25.31
CA ARG A 203 2.41 -13.13 -25.62
C ARG A 203 1.07 -12.51 -26.03
N ASN A 204 0.58 -11.51 -25.31
CA ASN A 204 -0.66 -10.82 -25.68
C ASN A 204 -0.53 -10.04 -26.98
N TYR A 205 0.63 -9.44 -27.29
CA TYR A 205 0.87 -8.88 -28.63
C TYR A 205 0.75 -9.95 -29.72
N LYS A 206 1.29 -11.15 -29.49
CA LYS A 206 1.17 -12.26 -30.44
C LYS A 206 -0.29 -12.68 -30.64
N LEU A 207 -1.03 -12.85 -29.54
CA LEU A 207 -2.46 -13.20 -29.57
C LEU A 207 -3.33 -12.12 -30.24
N ASP A 208 -2.95 -10.85 -30.12
CA ASP A 208 -3.57 -9.71 -30.79
C ASP A 208 -3.05 -9.50 -32.24
N ASN A 209 -2.36 -10.48 -32.82
CA ASN A 209 -1.77 -10.47 -34.17
C ASN A 209 -0.74 -9.35 -34.43
N LYS A 210 -0.17 -8.76 -33.37
CA LYS A 210 0.87 -7.73 -33.43
C LYS A 210 2.26 -8.37 -33.36
N PHE A 211 2.58 -9.21 -34.34
CA PHE A 211 3.80 -10.04 -34.34
C PHE A 211 5.10 -9.23 -34.25
N THR A 212 5.18 -8.05 -34.90
CA THR A 212 6.35 -7.17 -34.81
C THR A 212 6.59 -6.67 -33.37
N ASP A 213 5.52 -6.28 -32.68
CA ASP A 213 5.59 -5.86 -31.28
C ASP A 213 5.96 -7.04 -30.38
N ALA A 214 5.35 -8.21 -30.59
CA ALA A 214 5.66 -9.42 -29.84
C ALA A 214 7.15 -9.79 -29.94
N ARG A 215 7.73 -9.83 -31.16
CA ARG A 215 9.16 -10.11 -31.37
C ARG A 215 10.05 -9.09 -30.66
N ARG A 216 9.71 -7.80 -30.77
CA ARG A 216 10.45 -6.73 -30.08
C ARG A 216 10.46 -6.94 -28.56
N GLU A 217 9.32 -7.29 -27.98
CA GLU A 217 9.21 -7.51 -26.54
C GLU A 217 9.93 -8.78 -26.07
N TYR A 218 9.81 -9.91 -26.78
CA TYR A 218 10.58 -11.12 -26.47
C TYR A 218 12.09 -10.88 -26.53
N SER A 219 12.60 -10.23 -27.59
CA SER A 219 14.03 -9.90 -27.69
C SER A 219 14.51 -8.94 -26.60
N GLN A 220 13.64 -8.06 -26.08
CA GLN A 220 13.99 -7.22 -24.93
C GLN A 220 14.14 -8.03 -23.65
N ILE A 221 13.34 -9.10 -23.46
CA ILE A 221 13.46 -9.97 -22.28
C ILE A 221 14.82 -10.68 -22.29
N GLU A 222 15.24 -11.22 -23.43
CA GLU A 222 16.56 -11.86 -23.56
C GLU A 222 17.71 -10.90 -23.26
N LYS A 223 17.62 -9.66 -23.76
CA LYS A 223 18.65 -8.64 -23.55
C LYS A 223 18.71 -8.15 -22.10
N LYS A 224 17.55 -7.91 -21.47
CA LYS A 224 17.47 -7.32 -20.12
C LYS A 224 17.58 -8.36 -19.00
N PHE A 225 17.17 -9.60 -19.25
CA PHE A 225 17.09 -10.67 -18.25
C PHE A 225 17.74 -11.98 -18.74
N PRO A 226 18.99 -11.95 -19.23
CA PRO A 226 19.59 -13.05 -19.99
C PRO A 226 19.58 -14.41 -19.25
N ASN A 227 19.73 -14.38 -17.93
CA ASN A 227 19.80 -15.59 -17.08
C ASN A 227 18.46 -15.98 -16.42
N SER A 228 17.34 -15.35 -16.82
CA SER A 228 16.02 -15.68 -16.26
C SER A 228 15.35 -16.83 -17.02
N SER A 229 14.51 -17.60 -16.33
CA SER A 229 13.65 -18.60 -16.98
C SER A 229 12.73 -17.98 -18.05
N TRP A 230 12.38 -16.70 -17.90
CA TRP A 230 11.60 -15.94 -18.88
C TRP A 230 12.37 -15.60 -20.15
N SER A 231 13.70 -15.44 -20.08
CA SER A 231 14.57 -15.28 -21.25
C SER A 231 14.64 -16.56 -22.07
N GLN A 232 14.76 -17.73 -21.41
CA GLN A 232 14.69 -19.02 -22.09
C GLN A 232 13.35 -19.18 -22.83
N LYS A 233 12.23 -18.96 -22.15
CA LYS A 233 10.89 -19.03 -22.78
C LYS A 233 10.73 -18.03 -23.93
N ALA A 234 11.28 -16.81 -23.79
CA ALA A 234 11.22 -15.80 -24.83
C ALA A 234 11.99 -16.22 -26.10
N ARG A 235 13.13 -16.90 -25.93
CA ARG A 235 13.91 -17.47 -27.04
C ARG A 235 13.14 -18.55 -27.77
N GLU A 236 12.55 -19.49 -27.02
CA GLU A 236 11.71 -20.55 -27.57
C GLU A 236 10.57 -19.97 -28.41
N GLU A 237 9.89 -18.93 -27.92
CA GLU A 237 8.84 -18.22 -28.68
C GLU A 237 9.37 -17.52 -29.94
N LEU A 238 10.53 -16.88 -29.88
CA LEU A 238 11.15 -16.24 -31.05
C LEU A 238 11.51 -17.27 -32.14
N ASP A 239 12.06 -18.42 -31.75
CA ASP A 239 12.40 -19.51 -32.67
C ASP A 239 11.14 -20.08 -33.34
N LEU A 240 10.07 -20.31 -32.57
CA LEU A 240 8.78 -20.74 -33.10
C LEU A 240 8.19 -19.73 -34.10
N MET A 241 8.26 -18.43 -33.80
CA MET A 241 7.80 -17.37 -34.70
C MET A 241 8.63 -17.28 -35.99
N ALA A 242 9.92 -17.63 -35.94
CA ALA A 242 10.78 -17.66 -37.12
C ALA A 242 10.46 -18.85 -38.04
N LEU A 243 10.10 -20.00 -37.47
CA LEU A 243 9.72 -21.22 -38.20
C LEU A 243 8.30 -21.15 -38.78
N GLY A 244 7.37 -20.50 -38.08
CA GLY A 244 5.94 -20.49 -38.41
C GLY A 244 5.50 -19.50 -39.49
N GLY A 245 6.38 -18.61 -39.98
CA GLY A 245 6.07 -17.74 -41.12
C GLY A 245 4.83 -16.84 -40.93
N LYS A 246 4.62 -16.26 -39.74
CA LYS A 246 3.92 -15.00 -39.43
C LYS A 246 4.10 -14.72 -37.94
#